data_AF-A0A1G9QI72-F1
#
_entry.id   AF-A0A1G9QI72-F1
#
_cell.length_a   1.000
_cell.length_b   1.000
_cell.length_c   1.000
_cell.angle_alpha   90.00
_cell.angle_beta   90.00
_cell.angle_gamma   90.00
#
_symmetry.space_group_name_H-M   'P 1'
#
loop_
_entity.id
_entity.type
_entity.pdbx_description
1 polymer ?
#
loop_
_entity_poly.entity_id
_entity_poly.type
_entity_poly.pdbx_seq_one_letter_code
_entity_poly.pdbx_strand_id
1 'polypeptide(L)'
;MSERLVPTREDADAKAWFYLDHRHDIETWAALRAEGRQLLDKHLVGVAAQLEELAEELDAELETNDLDSGSWPRAGLRLPTWQYHGTADVSVVIQWERARLLTPGSNEWPYVAVRLPADAAEEERRRQISDAMRTVRSQLKGSSSRTFPFWRYVQPLSSASLDPAALIRDVLIAFRQLWDAAAPALDALHFAAVQPVQNR
;
A
#
# COMPACT_ATOMS: atom_id res chain seq x y z
N MET A 1 -59.48 -4.19 17.40
CA MET A 1 -58.06 -4.54 17.60
C MET A 1 -57.50 -4.80 16.22
N SER A 2 -56.68 -3.91 15.68
CA SER A 2 -56.13 -4.08 14.33
C SER A 2 -55.11 -5.21 14.34
N GLU A 3 -55.36 -6.26 13.56
CA GLU A 3 -54.40 -7.31 13.27
C GLU A 3 -53.13 -6.68 12.70
N ARG A 4 -52.00 -6.88 13.37
CA ARG A 4 -50.70 -6.57 12.81
C ARG A 4 -50.39 -7.63 11.77
N LEU A 5 -50.54 -7.29 10.49
CA LEU A 5 -50.05 -8.09 9.38
C LEU A 5 -48.53 -8.24 9.52
N VAL A 6 -48.08 -9.44 9.85
CA VAL A 6 -46.67 -9.80 9.75
C VAL A 6 -46.37 -10.02 8.27
N PRO A 7 -45.38 -9.31 7.68
CA PRO A 7 -45.02 -9.49 6.27
C PRO A 7 -44.68 -10.96 5.98
N THR A 8 -45.25 -11.51 4.91
CA THR A 8 -44.91 -12.85 4.42
C THR A 8 -43.53 -12.85 3.76
N ARG A 9 -42.81 -13.98 3.81
CA ARG A 9 -41.53 -14.15 3.09
C ARG A 9 -41.75 -14.01 1.58
N GLU A 10 -41.37 -12.89 1.01
CA GLU A 10 -41.37 -12.66 -0.43
C GLU A 10 -40.00 -12.98 -1.03
N ASP A 11 -39.96 -13.48 -2.27
CA ASP A 11 -38.70 -13.77 -2.99
C ASP A 11 -37.84 -12.50 -3.18
N ALA A 12 -38.48 -11.32 -3.24
CA ALA A 12 -37.80 -10.02 -3.28
C ALA A 12 -36.93 -9.76 -2.03
N ASP A 13 -37.31 -10.36 -0.89
CA ASP A 13 -36.62 -10.25 0.40
C ASP A 13 -35.69 -11.44 0.69
N ALA A 14 -35.49 -12.35 -0.26
CA ALA A 14 -34.73 -13.60 -0.04
C ALA A 14 -33.33 -13.37 0.55
N LYS A 15 -32.64 -12.29 0.15
CA LYS A 15 -31.32 -11.92 0.71
C LYS A 15 -31.41 -11.47 2.17
N ALA A 16 -32.45 -10.70 2.52
CA ALA A 16 -32.66 -10.24 3.88
C ALA A 16 -33.02 -11.43 4.79
N TRP A 17 -33.88 -12.33 4.31
CA TRP A 17 -34.22 -13.56 5.04
C TRP A 17 -33.03 -14.48 5.20
N PHE A 18 -32.20 -14.67 4.16
CA PHE A 18 -30.95 -15.42 4.28
C PHE A 18 -30.03 -14.83 5.36
N TYR A 19 -29.84 -13.49 5.37
CA TYR A 19 -29.03 -12.84 6.41
C TYR A 19 -29.64 -13.07 7.79
N LEU A 20 -30.95 -12.88 7.97
CA LEU A 20 -31.60 -13.06 9.26
C LEU A 20 -31.50 -14.51 9.75
N ASP A 21 -31.69 -15.49 8.86
CA ASP A 21 -31.60 -16.92 9.15
C ASP A 21 -30.17 -17.34 9.54
N HIS A 22 -29.14 -16.67 9.00
CA HIS A 22 -27.73 -17.00 9.22
C HIS A 22 -26.97 -15.91 10.01
N ARG A 23 -27.68 -14.98 10.65
CA ARG A 23 -27.08 -13.77 11.22
C ARG A 23 -25.95 -14.11 12.19
N HIS A 24 -26.17 -15.09 13.06
CA HIS A 24 -25.18 -15.48 14.06
C HIS A 24 -23.86 -15.96 13.44
N ASP A 25 -23.93 -16.80 12.40
CA ASP A 25 -22.75 -17.31 11.70
C ASP A 25 -22.03 -16.19 10.95
N ILE A 26 -22.79 -15.32 10.27
CA ILE A 26 -22.23 -14.17 9.54
C ILE A 26 -21.48 -13.22 10.49
N GLU A 27 -22.08 -12.87 11.64
CA GLU A 27 -21.43 -12.02 12.63
C GLU A 27 -20.21 -12.71 13.26
N THR A 28 -20.28 -14.03 13.48
CA THR A 28 -19.14 -14.82 13.98
C THR A 28 -17.97 -14.80 12.98
N TRP A 29 -18.24 -15.04 11.70
CA TRP A 29 -17.21 -14.96 10.66
C TRP A 29 -16.68 -13.53 10.45
N ALA A 30 -17.53 -12.52 10.61
CA ALA A 30 -17.10 -11.12 10.59
C ALA A 30 -16.17 -10.79 11.77
N ALA A 31 -16.43 -11.35 12.96
CA ALA A 31 -15.53 -11.22 14.12
C ALA A 31 -14.17 -11.88 13.87
N LEU A 32 -14.14 -13.08 13.28
CA LEU A 32 -12.89 -13.76 12.89
C LEU A 32 -12.06 -12.95 11.89
N ARG A 33 -12.70 -12.15 11.02
CA ARG A 33 -11.97 -11.23 10.13
C ARG A 33 -11.18 -10.19 10.93
N ALA A 34 -11.69 -9.71 12.06
CA ALA A 34 -10.98 -8.76 12.90
C ALA A 34 -9.70 -9.37 13.50
N GLU A 35 -9.79 -10.61 13.97
CA GLU A 35 -8.62 -11.36 14.45
C GLU A 35 -7.62 -11.63 13.33
N GLY A 36 -8.10 -12.05 12.15
CA GLY A 36 -7.27 -12.25 10.97
C GLY A 36 -6.53 -10.98 10.52
N ARG A 37 -7.20 -9.82 10.58
CA ARG A 37 -6.57 -8.52 10.32
C ARG A 37 -5.45 -8.21 11.31
N GLN A 38 -5.69 -8.42 12.61
CA GLN A 38 -4.69 -8.16 13.65
C GLN A 38 -3.47 -9.07 13.48
N LEU A 39 -3.69 -10.34 13.15
CA LEU A 39 -2.61 -11.27 12.84
C LEU A 39 -1.80 -10.80 11.64
N LEU A 40 -2.47 -10.47 10.52
CA LEU A 40 -1.78 -9.98 9.32
C LEU A 40 -1.03 -8.66 9.57
N ASP A 41 -1.63 -7.71 10.30
CA ASP A 41 -0.98 -6.46 10.70
C ASP A 41 0.32 -6.73 11.46
N LYS A 42 0.30 -7.65 12.44
CA LYS A 42 1.51 -8.05 13.18
C LYS A 42 2.62 -8.56 12.26
N HIS A 43 2.27 -9.36 11.25
CA HIS A 43 3.22 -9.82 10.25
C HIS A 43 3.75 -8.68 9.37
N LEU A 44 2.89 -7.74 8.96
CA LEU A 44 3.27 -6.58 8.15
C LEU A 44 4.15 -5.59 8.92
N VAL A 45 3.92 -5.38 10.22
CA VAL A 45 4.81 -4.57 11.06
C VAL A 45 6.22 -5.17 11.08
N GLY A 46 6.34 -6.49 11.04
CA GLY A 46 7.63 -7.20 11.00
C GLY A 46 8.51 -6.87 9.80
N VAL A 47 7.92 -6.40 8.68
CA VAL A 47 8.61 -5.99 7.45
C VAL A 47 9.71 -4.95 7.70
N ALA A 48 9.51 -4.07 8.70
CA ALA A 48 10.45 -3.00 8.99
C ALA A 48 11.86 -3.53 9.30
N ALA A 49 11.97 -4.65 10.01
CA ALA A 49 13.25 -5.28 10.33
C ALA A 49 13.97 -5.79 9.06
N GLN A 50 13.24 -6.37 8.11
CA GLN A 50 13.84 -6.80 6.84
C GLN A 50 14.23 -5.61 5.94
N LEU A 51 13.48 -4.51 6.02
CA LEU A 51 13.86 -3.28 5.32
C LEU A 51 15.08 -2.61 5.94
N GLU A 52 15.28 -2.72 7.25
CA GLU A 52 16.48 -2.21 7.92
C GLU A 52 17.74 -2.92 7.41
N GLU A 53 17.73 -4.25 7.34
CA GLU A 53 18.82 -5.04 6.73
C GLU A 53 19.07 -4.64 5.27
N LEU A 54 17.99 -4.43 4.51
CA LEU A 54 18.07 -4.01 3.11
C LEU A 54 18.57 -2.57 2.94
N ALA A 55 18.30 -1.69 3.90
CA ALA A 55 18.79 -0.31 3.90
C ALA A 55 20.32 -0.28 3.95
N GLU A 56 20.92 -1.11 4.79
CA GLU A 56 22.38 -1.28 4.89
C GLU A 56 22.98 -1.83 3.58
N GLU A 57 22.34 -2.82 2.95
CA GLU A 57 22.78 -3.37 1.65
C GLU A 57 22.83 -2.29 0.55
N LEU A 58 21.84 -1.39 0.56
CA LEU A 58 21.59 -0.45 -0.53
C LEU A 58 22.15 0.96 -0.28
N ASP A 59 22.82 1.20 0.85
CA ASP A 59 23.21 2.54 1.32
C ASP A 59 22.02 3.52 1.30
N ALA A 60 20.87 3.03 1.74
CA ALA A 60 19.62 3.75 1.78
C ALA A 60 19.23 4.10 3.22
N GLU A 61 18.38 5.11 3.38
CA GLU A 61 17.80 5.46 4.66
C GLU A 61 16.45 4.75 4.85
N LEU A 62 16.27 4.13 6.01
CA LEU A 62 14.99 3.57 6.44
C LEU A 62 14.02 4.69 6.85
N GLU A 63 12.81 4.66 6.29
CA GLU A 63 11.70 5.53 6.66
C GLU A 63 10.54 4.71 7.21
N THR A 64 10.13 4.99 8.45
CA THR A 64 8.96 4.37 9.07
C THR A 64 7.95 5.43 9.52
N ASN A 65 6.67 5.06 9.52
CA ASN A 65 5.61 5.88 10.05
C ASN A 65 4.47 4.99 10.55
N ASP A 66 3.87 5.38 11.68
CA ASP A 66 2.64 4.80 12.21
C ASP A 66 2.69 3.27 12.51
N LEU A 67 3.87 2.67 12.53
CA LEU A 67 4.06 1.22 12.74
C LEU A 67 3.44 0.72 14.04
N ASP A 68 3.48 1.50 15.12
CA ASP A 68 2.97 1.04 16.42
C ASP A 68 1.53 1.42 16.71
N SER A 69 1.00 2.50 16.13
CA SER A 69 -0.28 3.07 16.60
C SER A 69 -1.12 3.86 15.59
N GLY A 70 -0.70 4.01 14.33
CA GLY A 70 -1.48 4.74 13.33
C GLY A 70 -2.39 3.88 12.46
N SER A 71 -3.28 4.54 11.69
CA SER A 71 -4.23 3.84 10.79
C SER A 71 -3.60 3.40 9.47
N TRP A 72 -2.48 4.01 9.11
CA TRP A 72 -1.78 3.81 7.84
C TRP A 72 -0.29 3.51 8.03
N PRO A 73 0.07 2.39 8.70
CA PRO A 73 1.46 2.02 8.91
C PRO A 73 2.23 1.96 7.60
N ARG A 74 3.50 2.37 7.67
CA ARG A 74 4.37 2.46 6.51
C ARG A 74 5.82 2.18 6.91
N ALA A 75 6.51 1.42 6.07
CA ALA A 75 7.95 1.24 6.13
C ALA A 75 8.50 1.30 4.70
N GLY A 76 9.66 1.91 4.50
CA GLY A 76 10.23 2.09 3.18
C GLY A 76 11.65 2.58 3.22
N LEU A 77 12.22 2.77 2.03
CA LEU A 77 13.59 3.20 1.83
C LEU A 77 13.64 4.44 0.94
N ARG A 78 14.68 5.25 1.13
CA ARG A 78 15.03 6.35 0.22
C ARG A 78 16.55 6.48 0.12
N LEU A 79 17.05 6.90 -1.03
CA LEU A 79 18.47 7.27 -1.12
C LEU A 79 18.71 8.66 -0.51
N PRO A 80 19.84 8.90 0.18
CA PRO A 80 20.20 10.22 0.70
C PRO A 80 20.25 11.31 -0.38
N THR A 81 20.53 10.93 -1.64
CA THR A 81 20.62 11.80 -2.81
C THR A 81 19.25 12.24 -3.35
N TRP A 82 18.16 11.59 -2.93
CA TRP A 82 16.80 11.91 -3.37
C TRP A 82 16.22 13.08 -2.59
N GLN A 83 16.83 14.25 -2.82
CA GLN A 83 16.46 15.50 -2.16
C GLN A 83 16.05 16.56 -3.18
N TYR A 84 15.09 17.38 -2.77
CA TYR A 84 14.64 18.56 -3.50
C TYR A 84 14.56 19.73 -2.53
N HIS A 85 15.28 20.81 -2.84
CA HIS A 85 15.50 21.97 -1.94
C HIS A 85 15.97 21.59 -0.53
N GLY A 86 16.84 20.56 -0.43
CA GLY A 86 17.38 20.08 0.86
C GLY A 86 16.38 19.28 1.72
N THR A 87 15.23 18.91 1.16
CA THR A 87 14.22 18.06 1.81
C THR A 87 14.10 16.73 1.08
N ALA A 88 13.71 15.66 1.79
CA ALA A 88 13.46 14.36 1.17
C ALA A 88 12.35 14.49 0.11
N ASP A 89 12.65 14.08 -1.12
CA ASP A 89 11.74 14.30 -2.27
C ASP A 89 10.85 13.09 -2.55
N VAL A 90 11.37 11.87 -2.34
CA VAL A 90 10.68 10.62 -2.66
C VAL A 90 11.15 9.46 -1.77
N SER A 91 10.29 8.45 -1.64
CA SER A 91 10.64 7.17 -1.00
C SER A 91 9.92 6.02 -1.69
N VAL A 92 10.53 4.84 -1.67
CA VAL A 92 9.84 3.58 -2.03
C VAL A 92 9.33 2.95 -0.74
N VAL A 93 8.04 2.60 -0.67
CA VAL A 93 7.39 2.23 0.58
C VAL A 93 6.49 1.01 0.43
N ILE A 94 6.35 0.27 1.52
CA ILE A 94 5.26 -0.67 1.80
C ILE A 94 4.28 0.06 2.73
N GLN A 95 3.00 0.03 2.40
CA GLN A 95 1.95 0.68 3.18
C GLN A 95 0.66 -0.14 3.16
N TRP A 96 -0.12 -0.06 4.23
CA TRP A 96 -1.43 -0.72 4.34
C TRP A 96 -2.38 0.09 5.25
N GLU A 97 -3.68 -0.20 5.16
CA GLU A 97 -4.69 0.40 6.04
C GLU A 97 -5.20 -0.64 7.04
N ARG A 98 -4.88 -0.46 8.32
CA ARG A 98 -5.22 -1.44 9.39
C ARG A 98 -6.71 -1.79 9.42
N ALA A 99 -7.56 -0.77 9.29
CA ALA A 99 -9.01 -0.94 9.41
C ALA A 99 -9.62 -1.74 8.25
N ARG A 100 -8.96 -1.79 7.09
CA ARG A 100 -9.53 -2.33 5.85
C ARG A 100 -8.85 -3.57 5.30
N LEU A 101 -7.75 -4.02 5.90
CA LEU A 101 -7.16 -5.32 5.57
C LEU A 101 -8.23 -6.42 5.51
N LEU A 102 -8.13 -7.33 4.55
CA LEU A 102 -9.07 -8.46 4.39
C LEU A 102 -10.55 -8.06 4.24
N THR A 103 -10.84 -6.80 3.88
CA THR A 103 -12.19 -6.30 3.62
C THR A 103 -12.39 -6.19 2.10
N PRO A 104 -13.16 -7.10 1.48
CA PRO A 104 -13.32 -7.14 0.04
C PRO A 104 -13.86 -5.82 -0.54
N GLY A 105 -13.31 -5.43 -1.69
CA GLY A 105 -13.73 -4.20 -2.39
C GLY A 105 -13.22 -2.90 -1.76
N SER A 106 -12.24 -2.98 -0.85
CA SER A 106 -11.58 -1.82 -0.26
C SER A 106 -10.06 -1.95 -0.31
N ASN A 107 -9.34 -1.27 0.60
CA ASN A 107 -7.89 -1.41 0.78
C ASN A 107 -7.56 -2.73 1.50
N GLU A 108 -7.92 -3.82 0.83
CA GLU A 108 -7.90 -5.19 1.35
C GLU A 108 -6.48 -5.70 1.59
N TRP A 109 -5.53 -5.21 0.79
CA TRP A 109 -4.18 -5.73 0.70
C TRP A 109 -3.13 -4.65 0.98
N PRO A 110 -1.93 -5.01 1.46
CA PRO A 110 -0.79 -4.10 1.46
C PRO A 110 -0.43 -3.71 0.02
N TYR A 111 0.23 -2.58 -0.13
CA TYR A 111 0.72 -2.12 -1.42
C TYR A 111 2.16 -1.63 -1.33
N VAL A 112 2.85 -1.73 -2.46
CA VAL A 112 4.15 -1.10 -2.68
C VAL A 112 3.96 0.17 -3.51
N ALA A 113 4.67 1.24 -3.17
CA ALA A 113 4.51 2.53 -3.82
C ALA A 113 5.81 3.33 -3.89
N VAL A 114 5.89 4.22 -4.87
CA VAL A 114 6.76 5.39 -4.82
C VAL A 114 5.91 6.52 -4.26
N ARG A 115 6.34 7.10 -3.14
CA ARG A 115 5.58 8.09 -2.39
C ARG A 115 6.28 9.43 -2.38
N LEU A 116 5.48 10.49 -2.56
CA LEU A 116 5.90 11.87 -2.36
C LEU A 116 5.60 12.32 -0.93
N PRO A 117 6.34 13.29 -0.38
CA PRO A 117 5.97 14.00 0.84
C PRO A 117 4.53 14.52 0.77
N ALA A 118 3.82 14.46 1.89
CA ALA A 118 2.43 14.94 1.96
C ALA A 118 2.31 16.43 1.56
N ASP A 119 3.34 17.21 1.90
CA ASP A 119 3.42 18.65 1.64
C ASP A 119 4.18 19.00 0.35
N ALA A 120 4.32 18.06 -0.59
CA ALA A 120 4.91 18.31 -1.91
C ALA A 120 4.01 19.29 -2.71
N ALA A 121 4.16 20.59 -2.43
CA ALA A 121 3.34 21.66 -2.97
C ALA A 121 3.65 21.97 -4.44
N GLU A 122 4.85 21.63 -4.91
CA GLU A 122 5.30 21.99 -6.24
C GLU A 122 4.79 21.00 -7.31
N GLU A 123 3.76 21.43 -8.04
CA GLU A 123 3.10 20.62 -9.09
C GLU A 123 4.06 20.20 -10.20
N GLU A 124 5.03 21.05 -10.55
CA GLU A 124 5.99 20.76 -11.60
C GLU A 124 6.94 19.63 -11.19
N ARG A 125 7.47 19.67 -9.95
CA ARG A 125 8.30 18.59 -9.43
C ARG A 125 7.54 17.26 -9.40
N ARG A 126 6.27 17.30 -8.99
CA ARG A 126 5.38 16.13 -9.01
C ARG A 126 5.21 15.56 -10.43
N ARG A 127 5.03 16.41 -11.44
CA ARG A 127 4.92 15.98 -12.84
C ARG A 127 6.20 15.32 -13.33
N GLN A 128 7.36 15.90 -13.04
CA GLN A 128 8.67 15.34 -13.39
C GLN A 128 8.86 13.93 -12.82
N ILE A 129 8.54 13.72 -11.53
CA ILE A 129 8.63 12.41 -10.90
C ILE A 129 7.59 11.44 -11.51
N SER A 130 6.36 11.90 -11.73
CA SER A 130 5.32 11.09 -12.36
C SER A 130 5.71 10.64 -13.77
N ASP A 131 6.39 11.50 -14.53
CA ASP A 131 6.89 11.19 -15.87
C ASP A 131 8.06 10.21 -15.83
N ALA A 132 9.01 10.39 -14.90
CA ALA A 132 10.09 9.44 -14.67
C ALA A 132 9.55 8.03 -14.33
N MET A 133 8.43 7.95 -13.61
CA MET A 133 7.79 6.68 -13.24
C MET A 133 6.93 6.05 -14.34
N ARG A 134 6.79 6.66 -15.53
CA ARG A 134 5.92 6.16 -16.60
C ARG A 134 6.31 4.76 -17.08
N THR A 135 7.60 4.53 -17.31
CA THR A 135 8.12 3.21 -17.74
C THR A 135 7.96 2.17 -16.64
N VAL A 136 8.25 2.53 -15.39
CA VAL A 136 8.10 1.66 -14.22
C VAL A 136 6.64 1.22 -14.05
N ARG A 137 5.69 2.16 -14.19
CA ARG A 137 4.25 1.84 -14.16
C ARG A 137 3.85 0.83 -15.23
N SER A 138 4.34 1.02 -16.45
CA SER A 138 4.06 0.09 -17.56
C SER A 138 4.63 -1.31 -17.29
N GLN A 139 5.91 -1.38 -16.88
CA GLN A 139 6.61 -2.64 -16.61
C GLN A 139 5.99 -3.43 -15.45
N LEU A 140 5.72 -2.76 -14.33
CA LEU A 140 5.25 -3.40 -13.10
C LEU A 140 3.73 -3.37 -12.94
N LYS A 141 3.00 -2.90 -13.97
CA LYS A 141 1.53 -2.80 -14.00
C LYS A 141 0.96 -2.00 -12.81
N GLY A 142 1.63 -0.91 -12.46
CA GLY A 142 1.24 -0.02 -11.38
C GLY A 142 0.29 1.09 -11.81
N SER A 143 -0.39 1.68 -10.84
CA SER A 143 -1.23 2.86 -10.99
C SER A 143 -0.50 4.12 -10.52
N SER A 144 -1.09 5.30 -10.77
CA SER A 144 -0.61 6.58 -10.23
C SER A 144 -1.73 7.33 -9.54
N SER A 145 -1.37 8.21 -8.63
CA SER A 145 -2.24 9.20 -8.00
C SER A 145 -1.42 10.41 -7.58
N ARG A 146 -2.06 11.40 -6.95
CA ARG A 146 -1.41 12.67 -6.55
C ARG A 146 -0.20 12.46 -5.64
N THR A 147 -0.30 11.59 -4.64
CA THR A 147 0.78 11.34 -3.66
C THR A 147 1.64 10.14 -4.03
N PHE A 148 1.22 9.37 -5.04
CA PHE A 148 1.87 8.14 -5.45
C PHE A 148 2.09 8.11 -6.97
N PRO A 149 3.24 8.59 -7.46
CA PRO A 149 3.67 8.43 -8.84
C PRO A 149 3.63 6.98 -9.34
N PHE A 150 3.78 6.02 -8.43
CA PHE A 150 3.57 4.60 -8.66
C PHE A 150 2.94 3.98 -7.41
N TRP A 151 1.96 3.10 -7.57
CA TRP A 151 1.54 2.17 -6.52
C TRP A 151 0.86 0.93 -7.10
N ARG A 152 0.93 -0.20 -6.40
CA ARG A 152 0.12 -1.40 -6.68
C ARG A 152 -0.11 -2.25 -5.44
N TYR A 153 -1.29 -2.87 -5.36
CA TYR A 153 -1.56 -3.89 -4.34
C TYR A 153 -0.70 -5.13 -4.55
N VAL A 154 -0.32 -5.77 -3.45
CA VAL A 154 0.27 -7.10 -3.41
C VAL A 154 -0.78 -8.02 -2.80
N GLN A 155 -1.44 -8.78 -3.67
CA GLN A 155 -2.48 -9.73 -3.30
C GLN A 155 -1.94 -11.16 -3.43
N PRO A 156 -2.41 -12.11 -2.60
CA PRO A 156 -2.03 -13.52 -2.72
C PRO A 156 -2.44 -14.07 -4.09
N LEU A 157 -1.60 -14.96 -4.65
CA LEU A 157 -1.87 -15.62 -5.93
C LEU A 157 -3.05 -16.61 -5.86
N SER A 158 -3.31 -17.16 -4.68
CA SER A 158 -4.42 -18.10 -4.43
C SER A 158 -5.48 -17.46 -3.56
N SER A 159 -6.74 -17.59 -3.97
CA SER A 159 -7.91 -17.13 -3.22
C SER A 159 -8.41 -18.15 -2.18
N ALA A 160 -7.88 -19.37 -2.18
CA ALA A 160 -8.41 -20.47 -1.35
C ALA A 160 -7.93 -20.41 0.12
N SER A 161 -6.70 -19.97 0.35
CA SER A 161 -6.12 -19.86 1.69
C SER A 161 -5.03 -18.79 1.71
N LEU A 162 -5.04 -17.92 2.72
CA LEU A 162 -3.99 -16.93 2.94
C LEU A 162 -2.96 -17.46 3.95
N ASP A 163 -1.71 -17.59 3.51
CA ASP A 163 -0.55 -17.73 4.40
C ASP A 163 0.09 -16.34 4.59
N PRO A 164 0.02 -15.73 5.80
CA PRO A 164 0.64 -14.44 6.06
C PRO A 164 2.13 -14.41 5.74
N ALA A 165 2.88 -15.47 6.03
CA ALA A 165 4.32 -15.50 5.77
C ALA A 165 4.64 -15.50 4.26
N ALA A 166 3.84 -16.22 3.47
CA ALA A 166 3.93 -16.15 2.01
C ALA A 166 3.61 -14.74 1.48
N LEU A 167 2.54 -14.11 2.00
CA LEU A 167 2.20 -12.75 1.60
C LEU A 167 3.32 -11.75 1.95
N ILE A 168 3.93 -11.85 3.14
CA ILE A 168 5.06 -10.98 3.51
C ILE A 168 6.25 -11.16 2.55
N ARG A 169 6.59 -12.41 2.18
CA ARG A 169 7.63 -12.65 1.16
C ARG A 169 7.26 -11.99 -0.17
N ASP A 170 6.03 -12.15 -0.63
CA ASP A 170 5.57 -11.56 -1.90
C ASP A 170 5.61 -10.03 -1.86
N VAL A 171 5.29 -9.42 -0.72
CA VAL A 171 5.39 -7.97 -0.49
C VAL A 171 6.85 -7.51 -0.58
N LEU A 172 7.77 -8.20 0.09
CA LEU A 172 9.21 -7.88 0.04
C LEU A 172 9.79 -8.06 -1.37
N ILE A 173 9.40 -9.11 -2.08
CA ILE A 173 9.77 -9.32 -3.49
C ILE A 173 9.24 -8.17 -4.36
N ALA A 174 7.96 -7.82 -4.20
CA ALA A 174 7.34 -6.73 -4.94
C ALA A 174 8.00 -5.38 -4.64
N PHE A 175 8.44 -5.17 -3.39
CA PHE A 175 9.19 -4.00 -2.97
C PHE A 175 10.56 -3.94 -3.64
N ARG A 176 11.34 -5.03 -3.59
CA ARG A 176 12.65 -5.08 -4.25
C ARG A 176 12.54 -4.86 -5.75
N GLN A 177 11.56 -5.49 -6.40
CA GLN A 177 11.26 -5.26 -7.82
C GLN A 177 10.94 -3.80 -8.13
N LEU A 178 10.18 -3.13 -7.26
CA LEU A 178 9.89 -1.72 -7.42
C LEU A 178 11.14 -0.86 -7.21
N TRP A 179 11.93 -1.15 -6.18
CA TRP A 179 13.19 -0.47 -5.91
C TRP A 179 14.12 -0.55 -7.11
N ASP A 180 14.42 -1.75 -7.59
CA ASP A 180 15.36 -1.99 -8.68
C ASP A 180 14.91 -1.30 -9.99
N ALA A 181 13.61 -1.17 -10.23
CA ALA A 181 13.06 -0.49 -11.39
C ALA A 181 12.97 1.04 -11.24
N ALA A 182 12.63 1.53 -10.04
CA ALA A 182 12.39 2.94 -9.79
C ALA A 182 13.67 3.71 -9.47
N ALA A 183 14.60 3.12 -8.71
CA ALA A 183 15.79 3.79 -8.22
C ALA A 183 16.62 4.41 -9.34
N PRO A 184 16.93 3.71 -10.46
CA PRO A 184 17.70 4.33 -11.56
C PRO A 184 17.01 5.53 -12.20
N ALA A 185 15.68 5.51 -12.32
CA ALA A 185 14.92 6.61 -12.89
C ALA A 185 14.83 7.80 -11.94
N LEU A 186 14.70 7.55 -10.63
CA LEU A 186 14.73 8.58 -9.60
C LEU A 186 16.14 9.19 -9.48
N ASP A 187 17.19 8.38 -9.50
CA ASP A 187 18.58 8.86 -9.50
C ASP A 187 18.84 9.79 -10.68
N ALA A 188 18.52 9.36 -11.91
CA ALA A 188 18.71 10.18 -13.10
C ALA A 188 18.02 11.55 -12.99
N LEU A 189 16.81 11.58 -12.42
CA LEU A 189 16.05 12.82 -12.21
C LEU A 189 16.74 13.75 -11.19
N HIS A 190 17.30 13.20 -10.11
CA HIS A 190 17.97 14.00 -9.07
C HIS A 190 19.36 14.46 -9.50
N PHE A 191 20.12 13.63 -10.23
CA PHE A 191 21.40 14.04 -10.83
C PHE A 191 21.23 15.17 -11.85
N ALA A 192 20.19 15.12 -12.68
CA ALA A 192 19.90 16.17 -13.65
C ALA A 192 19.53 17.51 -13.00
N ALA A 193 18.93 17.49 -11.81
CA ALA A 193 18.55 18.70 -11.07
C ALA A 193 19.74 19.40 -10.39
N VAL A 194 20.86 18.70 -10.15
CA VAL A 194 22.06 19.23 -9.48
C VAL A 194 23.04 19.90 -10.46
N GLN A 195 22.96 19.59 -11.76
CA GLN A 195 23.80 20.24 -12.78
C GLN A 195 23.24 21.65 -13.09
N PRO A 196 23.98 22.74 -12.83
CA PRO A 196 23.55 24.06 -13.29
C PRO A 196 23.49 24.05 -14.82
N VAL A 197 22.41 24.57 -15.38
CA VAL A 197 22.29 24.84 -16.81
C VAL A 197 23.47 25.73 -17.19
N GLN A 198 24.51 25.14 -17.80
CA GLN A 198 25.51 25.92 -18.51
C GLN A 198 24.81 26.48 -19.75
N ASN A 199 24.32 27.70 -19.62
CA ASN A 199 23.80 28.49 -20.71
C ASN A 199 24.80 28.45 -21.88
N ARG A 200 24.38 27.85 -22.99
CA ARG A 200 24.96 28.09 -24.31
C ARG A 200 24.15 29.14 -25.03
#